data_AF-A0A2N1PZZ7-F1
#
_entry.id   AF-A0A2N1PZZ7-F1
#
_cell.length_a   1.000
_cell.length_b   1.000
_cell.length_c   1.000
_cell.angle_alpha   90.00
_cell.angle_beta   90.00
_cell.angle_gamma   90.00
#
_symmetry.space_group_name_H-M   'P 1'
#
loop_
_entity.id
_entity.type
_entity.pdbx_description
1 polymer ?
#
loop_
_entity_poly.entity_id
_entity_poly.type
_entity_poly.pdbx_seq_one_letter_code
_entity_poly.pdbx_strand_id
1 'polypeptide(L)'
;MMKKQNNKQVKPSFWKWLHQYRIKIALSAFLVIIPITLILTAYIGAYTTNNKVHFDVEVTQETTYIKDFISYDDIDALLLHIEWVALKSPEENTEGVLVNGYYDFNLRYEAKEGYSINNVSVTPLLQTPWTNIRSLGTTQNLTTSNRVFRIIFNYELPVRPLWFVTVEEANLYLKVDYTFTSAGSPITKTVYVLYPLENITPKPIV
;
A
#
# COMPACT_ATOMS: atom_id res chain seq x y z
N MET A 1 54.41 44.89 46.78
CA MET A 1 53.73 43.60 46.54
C MET A 1 52.53 43.86 45.62
N MET A 2 52.69 43.71 44.29
CA MET A 2 51.62 43.95 43.30
C MET A 2 50.87 42.65 43.02
N LYS A 3 49.57 42.60 43.32
CA LYS A 3 48.70 41.46 42.98
C LYS A 3 48.44 41.45 41.48
N LYS A 4 48.99 40.45 40.79
CA LYS A 4 48.68 40.11 39.39
C LYS A 4 47.22 39.67 39.32
N GLN A 5 46.34 40.50 38.75
CA GLN A 5 44.95 40.11 38.48
C GLN A 5 44.95 39.10 37.32
N ASN A 6 44.69 37.82 37.65
CA ASN A 6 44.37 36.81 36.66
C ASN A 6 43.03 37.16 36.02
N ASN A 7 43.06 37.69 34.80
CA ASN A 7 41.87 37.85 33.95
C ASN A 7 41.32 36.46 33.61
N LYS A 8 40.40 35.96 34.44
CA LYS A 8 39.59 34.79 34.10
C LYS A 8 38.68 35.17 32.94
N GLN A 9 39.00 34.70 31.74
CA GLN A 9 38.08 34.79 30.60
C GLN A 9 36.82 33.99 30.94
N VAL A 10 35.76 34.70 31.35
CA VAL A 10 34.46 34.11 31.61
C VAL A 10 33.89 33.67 30.28
N LYS A 11 33.80 32.35 30.05
CA LYS A 11 33.17 31.79 28.84
C LYS A 11 31.79 32.44 28.69
N PRO A 12 31.43 32.95 27.49
CA PRO A 12 30.13 33.56 27.30
C PRO A 12 29.04 32.54 27.66
N SER A 13 28.11 32.97 28.51
CA SER A 13 26.93 32.17 28.83
C SER A 13 26.21 31.80 27.53
N PHE A 14 25.79 30.53 27.40
CA PHE A 14 25.13 29.99 26.20
C PHE A 14 24.05 30.93 25.63
N TRP A 15 23.28 31.56 26.52
CA TRP A 15 22.24 32.52 26.18
C TRP A 15 22.75 33.82 25.54
N LYS A 16 23.90 34.34 26.00
CA LYS A 16 24.53 35.53 25.40
C LYS A 16 25.09 35.21 24.01
N TRP A 17 25.66 34.02 23.83
CA TRP A 17 26.13 33.56 22.52
C TRP A 17 24.96 33.34 21.54
N LEU A 18 23.92 32.64 21.97
CA LEU A 18 22.70 32.41 21.19
C LEU A 18 22.07 33.75 20.76
N HIS A 19 21.99 34.72 21.68
CA HIS A 19 21.44 36.04 21.38
C HIS A 19 22.33 36.85 20.43
N GLN A 20 23.66 36.75 20.56
CA GLN A 20 24.61 37.41 19.65
C GLN A 20 24.53 36.87 18.22
N TYR A 21 24.31 35.56 18.06
CA TYR A 21 24.25 34.90 16.75
C TYR A 21 22.82 34.57 16.28
N ARG A 22 21.79 35.06 16.98
CA ARG A 22 20.38 34.68 16.77
C ARG A 22 19.91 34.74 15.31
N ILE A 23 20.34 35.75 14.56
CA ILE A 23 19.96 35.93 13.14
C ILE A 23 20.67 34.90 12.26
N LYS A 24 21.98 34.66 12.48
CA LYS A 24 22.74 33.64 11.73
C LYS A 24 22.21 32.24 12.02
N ILE A 25 21.87 31.97 13.29
CA ILE A 25 21.25 30.72 13.71
C ILE A 25 19.88 30.55 13.05
N ALA A 26 19.03 31.58 13.09
CA ALA A 26 17.72 31.54 12.43
C ALA A 26 17.83 31.32 10.91
N LEU A 27 18.75 31.99 10.21
CA LEU A 27 19.00 31.79 8.78
C LEU A 27 19.51 30.38 8.48
N SER A 28 20.45 29.86 9.28
CA SER A 28 20.95 28.50 9.12
C SER A 28 19.86 27.46 9.38
N ALA A 29 19.04 27.67 10.41
CA ALA A 29 17.91 26.81 10.73
C ALA A 29 16.88 26.85 9.61
N PHE A 30 16.58 28.01 9.04
CA PHE A 30 15.68 28.15 7.89
C PHE A 30 16.18 27.37 6.66
N LEU A 31 17.47 27.49 6.34
CA LEU A 31 18.10 26.77 5.24
C LEU A 31 18.16 25.26 5.44
N VAL A 32 18.07 24.76 6.67
CA VAL A 32 18.06 23.33 6.97
C VAL A 32 16.63 22.79 7.10
N ILE A 33 15.77 23.50 7.84
CA ILE A 33 14.40 23.08 8.14
C ILE A 33 13.56 23.06 6.87
N ILE A 34 13.64 24.08 6.01
CA ILE A 34 12.79 24.14 4.81
C ILE A 34 13.02 22.96 3.87
N PRO A 35 14.26 22.65 3.45
CA PRO A 35 14.51 21.48 2.62
C PRO A 35 14.02 20.19 3.27
N ILE A 36 14.24 20.01 4.58
CA ILE A 36 13.75 18.83 5.31
C ILE A 36 12.22 18.77 5.27
N THR A 37 11.53 19.87 5.56
CA THR A 37 10.06 19.90 5.51
C THR A 37 9.53 19.63 4.12
N LEU A 38 10.16 20.15 3.07
CA LEU A 38 9.76 19.91 1.69
C LEU A 38 9.92 18.43 1.31
N ILE A 39 11.04 17.81 1.71
CA ILE A 39 11.26 16.38 1.52
C ILE A 39 10.17 15.58 2.27
N LEU A 40 9.93 15.88 3.55
CA LEU A 40 8.89 15.18 4.33
C LEU A 40 7.50 15.34 3.71
N THR A 41 7.13 16.53 3.26
CA THR A 41 5.85 16.77 2.59
C THR A 41 5.73 15.97 1.30
N ALA A 42 6.80 15.89 0.50
CA ALA A 42 6.79 15.07 -0.72
C ALA A 42 6.60 13.58 -0.42
N TYR A 43 7.29 13.06 0.61
CA TYR A 43 7.17 11.65 1.03
C TYR A 43 5.77 11.34 1.56
N ILE A 44 5.23 12.16 2.46
CA ILE A 44 3.89 12.00 3.01
C ILE A 44 2.85 12.11 1.88
N GLY A 45 3.00 13.08 0.99
CA GLY A 45 2.09 13.27 -0.15
C GLY A 45 2.05 12.06 -1.08
N ALA A 46 3.22 11.53 -1.46
CA ALA A 46 3.32 10.34 -2.31
C ALA A 46 2.66 9.12 -1.64
N TYR A 47 2.96 8.86 -0.37
CA TYR A 47 2.39 7.74 0.37
C TYR A 47 0.87 7.87 0.56
N THR A 48 0.40 9.04 1.01
CA THR A 48 -1.03 9.25 1.31
C THR A 48 -1.90 9.29 0.06
N THR A 49 -1.36 9.71 -1.08
CA THR A 49 -2.11 9.73 -2.34
C THR A 49 -2.21 8.33 -2.92
N ASN A 50 -1.10 7.58 -2.95
CA ASN A 50 -1.04 6.27 -3.59
C ASN A 50 -1.57 5.13 -2.72
N ASN A 51 -1.76 5.32 -1.42
CA ASN A 51 -2.47 4.36 -0.56
C ASN A 51 -4.00 4.53 -0.53
N LYS A 52 -4.57 5.40 -1.38
CA LYS A 52 -6.02 5.48 -1.52
C LYS A 52 -6.48 4.35 -2.44
N VAL A 53 -7.12 3.35 -1.85
CA VAL A 53 -7.58 2.16 -2.57
C VAL A 53 -9.05 2.32 -2.98
N HIS A 54 -9.37 1.96 -4.21
CA HIS A 54 -10.74 1.94 -4.73
C HIS A 54 -10.90 0.86 -5.81
N PHE A 55 -12.12 0.33 -5.95
CA PHE A 55 -12.43 -0.79 -6.85
C PHE A 55 -13.19 -0.36 -8.13
N ASP A 56 -13.25 0.95 -8.41
CA ASP A 56 -13.89 1.48 -9.62
C ASP A 56 -12.91 1.52 -10.79
N VAL A 57 -13.37 1.21 -12.00
CA VAL A 57 -12.52 1.27 -13.21
C VAL A 57 -11.92 2.67 -13.37
N GLU A 58 -12.75 3.70 -13.23
CA GLU A 58 -12.37 5.11 -13.30
C GLU A 58 -12.76 5.83 -12.01
N VAL A 59 -11.95 6.82 -11.61
CA VAL A 59 -12.25 7.66 -10.44
C VAL A 59 -13.31 8.68 -10.83
N THR A 60 -14.46 8.63 -10.16
CA THR A 60 -15.55 9.59 -10.32
C THR A 60 -15.86 10.28 -8.99
N GLN A 61 -16.84 11.19 -8.98
CA GLN A 61 -17.31 11.82 -7.73
C GLN A 61 -17.99 10.82 -6.78
N GLU A 62 -18.46 9.69 -7.31
CA GLU A 62 -19.12 8.62 -6.55
C GLU A 62 -18.13 7.58 -6.03
N THR A 63 -16.84 7.72 -6.37
CA THR A 63 -15.82 6.74 -5.99
C THR A 63 -15.65 6.64 -4.48
N THR A 64 -15.79 5.40 -4.00
CA THR A 64 -15.62 5.10 -2.58
C THR A 64 -14.18 4.67 -2.32
N TYR A 65 -13.48 5.44 -1.48
CA TYR A 65 -12.13 5.12 -1.04
C TYR A 65 -12.17 4.26 0.21
N ILE A 66 -11.52 3.11 0.14
CA ILE A 66 -11.47 2.12 1.21
C ILE A 66 -10.27 2.41 2.10
N LYS A 67 -10.52 2.48 3.40
CA LYS A 67 -9.49 2.74 4.43
C LYS A 67 -9.29 1.54 5.36
N ASP A 68 -10.38 0.84 5.64
CA ASP A 68 -10.39 -0.26 6.59
C ASP A 68 -10.33 -1.58 5.82
N PHE A 69 -9.24 -2.32 6.05
CA PHE A 69 -9.01 -3.65 5.51
C PHE A 69 -8.88 -4.63 6.67
N ILE A 70 -9.47 -5.80 6.51
CA ILE A 70 -9.35 -6.92 7.44
C ILE A 70 -8.40 -7.98 6.88
N SER A 71 -7.91 -8.88 7.74
CA SER A 71 -7.18 -10.06 7.28
C SER A 71 -8.13 -11.04 6.57
N TYR A 72 -7.57 -11.92 5.73
CA TYR A 72 -8.34 -12.95 5.02
C TYR A 72 -8.96 -14.00 5.98
N ASP A 73 -8.44 -14.13 7.20
CA ASP A 73 -8.93 -15.02 8.25
C ASP A 73 -10.07 -14.42 9.10
N ASP A 74 -10.20 -13.09 9.09
CA ASP A 74 -11.09 -12.33 9.98
C ASP A 74 -12.52 -12.19 9.44
N ILE A 75 -12.84 -12.79 8.29
CA ILE A 75 -14.19 -12.73 7.71
C ILE A 75 -15.15 -13.58 8.55
N ASP A 76 -16.23 -12.99 9.07
CA ASP A 76 -17.15 -13.66 10.02
C ASP A 76 -17.66 -15.03 9.56
N ALA A 77 -18.05 -15.14 8.29
CA ALA A 77 -18.87 -16.25 7.78
C ALA A 77 -18.09 -17.28 6.94
N LEU A 78 -16.88 -16.94 6.49
CA LEU A 78 -16.08 -17.80 5.62
C LEU A 78 -14.58 -17.62 5.90
N LEU A 79 -13.79 -18.61 5.52
CA LEU A 79 -12.35 -18.54 5.43
C LEU A 79 -11.96 -18.42 3.96
N LEU A 80 -11.10 -17.46 3.64
CA LEU A 80 -10.62 -17.24 2.29
C LEU A 80 -9.21 -17.83 2.16
N HIS A 81 -9.04 -18.78 1.26
CA HIS A 81 -7.73 -19.32 0.92
C HIS A 81 -7.21 -18.60 -0.32
N ILE A 82 -6.04 -17.97 -0.18
CA ILE A 82 -5.35 -17.24 -1.24
C ILE A 82 -3.97 -17.87 -1.41
N GLU A 83 -3.66 -18.32 -2.62
CA GLU A 83 -2.34 -18.83 -2.99
C GLU A 83 -1.83 -18.06 -4.21
N TRP A 84 -0.65 -17.46 -4.11
CA TRP A 84 0.02 -16.83 -5.24
C TRP A 84 0.68 -17.90 -6.10
N VAL A 85 0.12 -18.14 -7.28
CA VAL A 85 0.51 -19.24 -8.17
C VAL A 85 1.68 -18.82 -9.05
N ALA A 86 1.55 -17.67 -9.69
CA ALA A 86 2.49 -17.24 -10.71
C ALA A 86 2.60 -15.73 -10.86
N LEU A 87 3.75 -15.31 -11.34
CA LEU A 87 4.07 -13.97 -11.80
C LEU A 87 4.68 -14.09 -13.18
N LYS A 88 4.15 -13.34 -14.14
CA LYS A 88 4.80 -13.10 -15.43
C LYS A 88 5.08 -11.60 -15.54
N SER A 89 6.35 -11.24 -15.66
CA SER A 89 6.76 -9.87 -15.98
C SER A 89 6.30 -9.47 -17.38
N PRO A 90 5.89 -8.21 -17.60
CA PRO A 90 5.51 -7.77 -18.93
C PRO A 90 6.69 -7.77 -19.90
N GLU A 91 6.37 -7.85 -21.18
CA GLU A 91 7.31 -7.77 -22.30
C GLU A 91 7.01 -6.52 -23.11
N GLU A 92 8.04 -5.90 -23.66
CA GLU A 92 7.90 -4.74 -24.54
C GLU A 92 7.51 -5.19 -25.95
N ASN A 93 6.43 -4.61 -26.50
CA ASN A 93 6.02 -4.87 -27.87
C ASN A 93 6.86 -4.05 -28.87
N THR A 94 6.61 -4.21 -30.18
CA THR A 94 7.32 -3.47 -31.24
C THR A 94 7.13 -1.94 -31.20
N GLU A 95 6.19 -1.44 -30.39
CA GLU A 95 5.87 -0.02 -30.22
C GLU A 95 6.42 0.55 -28.90
N GLY A 96 7.12 -0.26 -28.10
CA GLY A 96 7.67 0.17 -26.81
C GLY A 96 6.68 0.11 -25.64
N VAL A 97 5.54 -0.57 -25.81
CA VAL A 97 4.48 -0.69 -24.79
C VAL A 97 4.61 -2.03 -24.08
N LEU A 98 4.60 -1.99 -22.74
CA LEU A 98 4.58 -3.16 -21.88
C LEU A 98 3.24 -3.90 -22.01
N VAL A 99 3.30 -5.19 -22.32
CA VAL A 99 2.14 -6.08 -22.49
C VAL A 99 2.41 -7.46 -21.89
N ASN A 100 1.37 -8.29 -21.77
CA ASN A 100 1.45 -9.69 -21.33
C ASN A 100 1.95 -9.95 -19.90
N GLY A 101 2.07 -8.93 -19.06
CA GLY A 101 2.37 -9.10 -17.64
C GLY A 101 1.12 -9.48 -16.84
N TYR A 102 1.26 -10.37 -15.86
CA TYR A 102 0.14 -10.77 -15.01
C TYR A 102 0.57 -11.42 -13.68
N TYR A 103 -0.38 -11.44 -12.75
CA TYR A 103 -0.34 -12.24 -11.53
C TYR A 103 -1.49 -13.25 -11.55
N ASP A 104 -1.19 -14.51 -11.24
CA ASP A 104 -2.21 -15.54 -11.07
C ASP A 104 -2.32 -15.93 -9.60
N PHE A 105 -3.55 -15.90 -9.09
CA PHE A 105 -3.87 -16.32 -7.73
C PHE A 105 -4.89 -17.45 -7.74
N ASN A 106 -4.67 -18.49 -6.95
CA ASN A 106 -5.68 -19.49 -6.65
C ASN A 106 -6.48 -19.01 -5.45
N LEU A 107 -7.78 -18.78 -5.65
CA LEU A 107 -8.69 -18.45 -4.56
C LEU A 107 -9.72 -19.58 -4.42
N ARG A 108 -10.08 -19.88 -3.17
CA ARG A 108 -11.28 -20.64 -2.80
C ARG A 108 -11.78 -20.18 -1.45
N TYR A 109 -13.04 -20.45 -1.14
CA TYR A 109 -13.58 -20.21 0.20
C TYR A 109 -13.97 -21.50 0.90
N GLU A 110 -14.02 -21.43 2.22
CA GLU A 110 -14.60 -22.46 3.09
C GLU A 110 -15.61 -21.78 4.02
N ALA A 111 -16.82 -22.31 4.14
CA ALA A 111 -17.83 -21.74 5.04
C ALA A 111 -17.49 -22.06 6.50
N LYS A 112 -17.55 -21.06 7.37
CA LYS A 112 -17.38 -21.28 8.82
C LYS A 112 -18.60 -21.99 9.40
N GLU A 113 -18.42 -22.72 10.50
CA GLU A 113 -19.50 -23.45 11.15
C GLU A 113 -20.68 -22.53 11.49
N GLY A 114 -21.91 -23.02 11.25
CA GLY A 114 -23.14 -22.26 11.50
C GLY A 114 -23.55 -21.29 10.38
N TYR A 115 -22.73 -21.12 9.34
CA TYR A 115 -23.07 -20.30 8.17
C TYR A 115 -23.41 -21.15 6.95
N SER A 116 -24.51 -20.79 6.27
CA SER A 116 -24.83 -21.31 4.93
C SER A 116 -24.59 -20.20 3.92
N ILE A 117 -23.56 -20.37 3.09
CA ILE A 117 -23.13 -19.37 2.10
C ILE A 117 -23.83 -19.66 0.77
N ASN A 118 -24.55 -18.66 0.25
CA ASN A 118 -25.31 -18.77 -1.00
C ASN A 118 -24.46 -18.36 -2.20
N ASN A 119 -23.68 -17.28 -2.06
CA ASN A 119 -22.80 -16.78 -3.10
C ASN A 119 -21.62 -16.03 -2.49
N VAL A 120 -20.47 -16.10 -3.16
CA VAL A 120 -19.28 -15.30 -2.86
C VAL A 120 -18.76 -14.75 -4.17
N SER A 121 -18.57 -13.45 -4.25
CA SER A 121 -18.00 -12.75 -5.40
C SER A 121 -16.79 -11.96 -4.95
N VAL A 122 -15.71 -12.03 -5.73
CA VAL A 122 -14.45 -11.37 -5.41
C VAL A 122 -14.04 -10.48 -6.57
N THR A 123 -13.70 -9.23 -6.25
CA THR A 123 -13.06 -8.30 -7.18
C THR A 123 -11.64 -8.05 -6.69
N PRO A 124 -10.62 -8.55 -7.41
CA PRO A 124 -9.24 -8.36 -7.00
C PRO A 124 -8.65 -7.07 -7.58
N LEU A 125 -7.68 -6.49 -6.87
CA LEU A 125 -6.99 -5.26 -7.22
C LEU A 125 -5.54 -5.36 -6.79
N LEU A 126 -4.61 -5.16 -7.72
CA LEU A 126 -3.19 -4.97 -7.41
C LEU A 126 -2.90 -3.48 -7.33
N GLN A 127 -2.24 -3.04 -6.25
CA GLN A 127 -1.85 -1.65 -6.10
C GLN A 127 -0.57 -1.51 -5.28
N THR A 128 0.27 -0.55 -5.67
CA THR A 128 1.53 -0.25 -4.97
C THR A 128 1.39 0.91 -3.97
N PRO A 129 2.07 0.88 -2.81
CA PRO A 129 1.86 1.88 -1.75
C PRO A 129 2.49 3.27 -1.98
N TRP A 130 3.42 3.43 -2.93
CA TRP A 130 4.16 4.68 -3.16
C TRP A 130 4.06 5.24 -4.59
N THR A 131 3.45 4.49 -5.49
CA THR A 131 3.31 4.83 -6.91
C THR A 131 1.86 4.65 -7.33
N ASN A 132 1.43 5.41 -8.33
CA ASN A 132 0.10 5.23 -8.92
C ASN A 132 0.11 4.06 -9.93
N ILE A 133 0.63 2.91 -9.49
CA ILE A 133 0.61 1.66 -10.24
C ILE A 133 -0.50 0.82 -9.65
N ARG A 134 -1.48 0.52 -10.49
CA ARG A 134 -2.74 -0.09 -10.11
C ARG A 134 -3.25 -0.95 -11.25
N SER A 135 -3.79 -2.13 -10.93
CA SER A 135 -4.55 -2.92 -11.87
C SER A 135 -5.75 -3.58 -11.22
N LEU A 136 -6.94 -3.24 -11.73
CA LEU A 136 -8.20 -3.83 -11.30
C LEU A 136 -8.46 -5.11 -12.11
N GLY A 137 -8.63 -6.22 -11.42
CA GLY A 137 -9.05 -7.47 -12.04
C GLY A 137 -10.57 -7.57 -12.20
N THR A 138 -11.00 -8.59 -12.91
CA THR A 138 -12.44 -8.84 -13.14
C THR A 138 -13.07 -9.47 -11.91
N THR A 139 -14.28 -9.00 -11.55
CA THR A 139 -15.13 -9.64 -10.55
C THR A 139 -15.50 -11.05 -10.97
N GLN A 140 -15.29 -12.04 -10.11
CA GLN A 140 -15.71 -13.42 -10.37
C GLN A 140 -16.32 -14.06 -9.13
N ASN A 141 -17.28 -14.97 -9.37
CA ASN A 141 -17.84 -15.79 -8.32
C ASN A 141 -16.82 -16.85 -7.87
N LEU A 142 -16.62 -16.90 -6.57
CA LEU A 142 -15.76 -17.86 -5.91
C LEU A 142 -16.53 -19.13 -5.57
N THR A 143 -15.82 -20.25 -5.54
CA THR A 143 -16.34 -21.57 -5.20
C THR A 143 -15.54 -22.19 -4.06
N THR A 144 -16.01 -23.33 -3.55
CA THR A 144 -15.24 -24.11 -2.57
C THR A 144 -14.03 -24.83 -3.19
N SER A 145 -14.00 -24.97 -4.51
CA SER A 145 -12.83 -25.43 -5.26
C SER A 145 -11.93 -24.28 -5.71
N ASN A 146 -10.64 -24.57 -5.89
CA ASN A 146 -9.66 -23.63 -6.40
C ASN A 146 -10.09 -23.05 -7.75
N ARG A 147 -10.02 -21.72 -7.85
CA ARG A 147 -10.26 -20.96 -9.07
C ARG A 147 -9.09 -20.01 -9.28
N VAL A 148 -8.56 -19.99 -10.51
CA VAL A 148 -7.47 -19.09 -10.88
C VAL A 148 -8.04 -17.71 -11.21
N PHE A 149 -7.50 -16.69 -10.55
CA PHE A 149 -7.75 -15.27 -10.80
C PHE A 149 -6.50 -14.68 -11.41
N ARG A 150 -6.58 -14.41 -12.72
CA ARG A 150 -5.55 -13.67 -13.45
C ARG A 150 -5.82 -12.18 -13.38
N ILE A 151 -4.83 -11.43 -12.92
CA ILE A 151 -4.85 -9.97 -12.91
C ILE A 151 -3.75 -9.49 -13.86
N ILE A 152 -4.14 -8.81 -14.94
CA ILE A 152 -3.19 -8.24 -15.89
C ILE A 152 -2.40 -7.16 -15.17
N PHE A 153 -1.07 -7.18 -15.26
CA PHE A 153 -0.22 -6.20 -14.59
C PHE A 153 0.95 -5.86 -15.51
N ASN A 154 0.73 -4.91 -16.40
CA ASN A 154 1.69 -4.50 -17.42
C ASN A 154 2.59 -3.35 -16.93
N TYR A 155 3.20 -3.54 -15.76
CA TYR A 155 4.12 -2.58 -15.16
C TYR A 155 5.44 -3.25 -14.84
N GLU A 156 6.53 -2.51 -15.06
CA GLU A 156 7.87 -2.94 -14.68
C GLU A 156 8.13 -2.57 -13.22
N LEU A 157 8.46 -3.57 -12.41
CA LEU A 157 8.93 -3.42 -11.03
C LEU A 157 10.32 -4.07 -10.93
N PRO A 158 11.21 -3.58 -10.05
CA PRO A 158 10.99 -2.55 -9.03
C PRO A 158 11.05 -1.11 -9.56
N VAL A 159 10.32 -0.19 -8.91
CA VAL A 159 10.37 1.26 -9.19
C VAL A 159 10.87 2.06 -7.99
N ARG A 160 11.54 3.18 -8.25
CA ARG A 160 12.06 4.10 -7.23
C ARG A 160 11.43 5.48 -7.33
N PRO A 161 10.22 5.69 -6.76
CA PRO A 161 9.54 6.99 -6.85
C PRO A 161 10.27 8.10 -6.09
N LEU A 162 11.06 7.76 -5.07
CA LEU A 162 11.80 8.68 -4.22
C LEU A 162 13.19 8.08 -3.91
N TRP A 163 14.17 8.91 -3.57
CA TRP A 163 15.57 8.47 -3.39
C TRP A 163 15.78 7.33 -2.38
N PHE A 164 14.94 7.21 -1.36
CA PHE A 164 15.04 6.18 -0.31
C PHE A 164 13.86 5.20 -0.30
N VAL A 165 13.07 5.18 -1.37
CA VAL A 165 11.89 4.30 -1.48
C VAL A 165 12.04 3.45 -2.73
N THR A 166 12.07 2.14 -2.54
CA THR A 166 11.97 1.16 -3.63
C THR A 166 10.66 0.40 -3.44
N VAL A 167 9.88 0.31 -4.51
CA VAL A 167 8.66 -0.51 -4.58
C VAL A 167 8.99 -1.71 -5.42
N GLU A 168 9.11 -2.87 -4.80
CA GLU A 168 9.47 -4.12 -5.48
C GLU A 168 8.23 -4.89 -5.92
N GLU A 169 7.14 -4.80 -5.16
CA GLU A 169 5.94 -5.60 -5.35
C GLU A 169 4.67 -4.78 -5.11
N ALA A 170 3.55 -5.23 -5.67
CA ALA A 170 2.22 -4.71 -5.40
C ALA A 170 1.55 -5.48 -4.25
N ASN A 171 0.59 -4.85 -3.57
CA ASN A 171 -0.29 -5.53 -2.64
C ASN A 171 -1.54 -6.03 -3.36
N LEU A 172 -2.07 -7.17 -2.93
CA LEU A 172 -3.35 -7.68 -3.39
C LEU A 172 -4.47 -7.21 -2.44
N TYR A 173 -5.38 -6.42 -2.96
CA TYR A 173 -6.61 -6.00 -2.30
C TYR A 173 -7.78 -6.78 -2.89
N LEU A 174 -8.68 -7.27 -2.05
CA LEU A 174 -9.87 -7.99 -2.48
C LEU A 174 -11.12 -7.31 -1.92
N LYS A 175 -12.07 -6.99 -2.80
CA LYS A 175 -13.45 -6.72 -2.40
C LYS A 175 -14.23 -8.02 -2.46
N VAL A 176 -14.68 -8.50 -1.31
CA VAL A 176 -15.40 -9.78 -1.17
C VAL A 176 -16.85 -9.46 -0.82
N ASP A 177 -17.75 -9.72 -1.76
CA ASP A 177 -19.18 -9.63 -1.59
C ASP A 177 -19.73 -11.04 -1.36
N TYR A 178 -20.29 -11.31 -0.19
CA TYR A 178 -20.85 -12.64 0.13
C TYR A 178 -22.26 -12.55 0.68
N THR A 179 -23.07 -13.53 0.31
CA THR A 179 -24.45 -13.69 0.76
C THR A 179 -24.55 -14.95 1.57
N PHE A 180 -25.08 -14.87 2.79
CA PHE A 180 -25.32 -16.01 3.66
C PHE A 180 -26.75 -15.99 4.20
N THR A 181 -27.28 -17.15 4.54
CA THR A 181 -28.63 -17.26 5.11
C THR A 181 -28.57 -17.13 6.64
N SER A 182 -29.35 -16.20 7.19
CA SER A 182 -29.55 -16.05 8.63
C SER A 182 -31.04 -15.88 8.93
N ALA A 183 -31.55 -16.63 9.90
CA ALA A 183 -32.99 -16.66 10.25
C ALA A 183 -33.91 -16.83 9.02
N GLY A 184 -33.50 -17.64 8.03
CA GLY A 184 -34.26 -17.92 6.81
C GLY A 184 -34.22 -16.82 5.74
N SER A 185 -33.51 -15.71 5.97
CA SER A 185 -33.36 -14.63 5.01
C SER A 185 -31.91 -14.51 4.50
N PRO A 186 -31.70 -14.22 3.20
CA PRO A 186 -30.36 -13.96 2.67
C PRO A 186 -29.87 -12.57 3.10
N ILE A 187 -28.68 -12.51 3.70
CA ILE A 187 -27.99 -11.27 4.08
C ILE A 187 -26.73 -11.16 3.23
N THR A 188 -26.55 -10.02 2.57
CA THR A 188 -25.33 -9.71 1.81
C THR A 188 -24.44 -8.77 2.61
N LYS A 189 -23.15 -9.11 2.70
CA LYS A 189 -22.10 -8.29 3.29
C LYS A 189 -20.97 -8.08 2.28
N THR A 190 -20.34 -6.91 2.37
CA THR A 190 -19.11 -6.57 1.64
C THR A 190 -18.00 -6.41 2.65
N VAL A 191 -16.87 -7.08 2.41
CA VAL A 191 -15.65 -6.92 3.20
C VAL A 191 -14.46 -6.66 2.28
N TYR A 192 -13.48 -5.93 2.80
CA TYR A 192 -12.26 -5.58 2.08
C TYR A 192 -11.07 -6.23 2.75
N VAL A 193 -10.34 -7.03 1.99
CA VAL A 193 -9.20 -7.80 2.48
C VAL A 193 -7.92 -7.25 1.89
N LEU A 194 -6.89 -7.11 2.72
CA LEU A 194 -5.53 -6.83 2.29
C LEU A 194 -4.70 -8.12 2.43
N TYR A 195 -4.08 -8.52 1.33
CA TYR A 195 -3.12 -9.62 1.26
C TYR A 195 -1.78 -9.08 0.75
N PRO A 196 -0.83 -8.76 1.66
CA PRO A 196 0.50 -8.32 1.28
C PRO A 196 1.23 -9.44 0.53
N LEU A 197 1.88 -9.11 -0.59
CA LEU A 197 2.70 -10.07 -1.35
C LEU A 197 4.16 -10.11 -0.88
N GLU A 198 4.56 -9.13 -0.07
CA GLU A 198 5.92 -8.96 0.40
C GLU A 198 6.45 -10.22 1.09
N ASN A 199 7.64 -10.67 0.70
CA ASN A 199 8.30 -11.88 1.19
C ASN A 199 7.60 -13.22 0.85
N ILE A 200 6.61 -13.21 -0.05
CA ILE A 200 5.98 -14.41 -0.58
C ILE A 200 6.46 -14.57 -2.02
N THR A 201 7.22 -15.62 -2.34
CA THR A 201 7.67 -15.85 -3.71
C THR A 201 6.73 -16.83 -4.41
N PRO A 202 6.15 -16.49 -5.58
CA PRO A 202 5.42 -17.46 -6.38
C PRO A 202 6.42 -18.47 -6.93
N LYS A 203 5.93 -19.63 -7.36
CA LYS A 203 6.77 -20.53 -8.16
C LYS A 203 7.07 -19.82 -9.49
N PRO A 204 8.36 -19.63 -9.85
CA PRO A 204 8.69 -18.99 -11.12
C PRO A 204 8.14 -19.85 -12.26
N ILE A 205 7.35 -19.25 -13.15
CA ILE A 205 7.03 -19.86 -14.44
C ILE A 205 8.19 -19.50 -15.36
N VAL A 206 9.04 -20.48 -15.64
CA VAL A 206 10.11 -20.41 -16.65
C VAL A 206 9.51 -20.63 -18.04
#